data_AF-A0A2V9P3Q6-F1
#
_entry.id   AF-A0A2V9P3Q6-F1
#
_cell.length_a   1.000
_cell.length_b   1.000
_cell.length_c   1.000
_cell.angle_alpha   90.00
_cell.angle_beta   90.00
_cell.angle_gamma   90.00
#
_symmetry.space_group_name_H-M   'P 1'
#
loop_
_entity.id
_entity.type
_entity.pdbx_description
1 polymer ?
#
loop_
_entity_poly.entity_id
_entity_poly.type
_entity_poly.pdbx_seq_one_letter_code
_entity_poly.pdbx_strand_id
1 'polypeptide(L)'
;MNHENSDLALHQAQTKHALSARVSSLALASITSQTQGLLLRMFADPYLLEKEDRFALIEQLRECVSRYPQVSELRVLLGMALCVNLDVHPAIDELKESVKLAPNSFIAQLKLGELWMRLRVMDKAEEHTRLAALLAQNLAQADLARKQATTIRTMKREGIERGGYKLPFSTPLSFLRRLLTRQRSQAIVPAEIQ
;
A
#
# COMPACT_ATOMS: atom_id res chain seq x y z
N MET A 1 -19.44 34.60 -11.25
CA MET A 1 -19.53 34.09 -9.86
C MET A 1 -18.78 32.76 -9.62
N ASN A 2 -18.21 32.09 -10.64
CA ASN A 2 -17.50 30.80 -10.43
C ASN A 2 -15.98 30.94 -10.16
N HIS A 3 -15.34 32.06 -10.52
CA HIS A 3 -13.89 32.25 -10.37
C HIS A 3 -13.45 32.62 -8.94
N GLU A 4 -14.25 33.38 -8.18
CA GLU A 4 -13.90 33.73 -6.79
C GLU A 4 -13.94 32.52 -5.84
N ASN A 5 -14.84 31.56 -6.08
CA ASN A 5 -14.91 30.33 -5.28
C ASN A 5 -13.75 29.36 -5.56
N SER A 6 -13.20 29.33 -6.79
CA SER A 6 -12.03 28.51 -7.10
C SER A 6 -10.76 29.07 -6.44
N ASP A 7 -10.59 30.38 -6.46
CA ASP A 7 -9.40 31.04 -5.91
C ASP A 7 -9.35 30.95 -4.38
N LEU A 8 -10.51 31.06 -3.72
CA LEU A 8 -10.63 30.84 -2.28
C LEU A 8 -10.35 29.38 -1.88
N ALA A 9 -10.82 28.39 -2.66
CA ALA A 9 -10.54 26.98 -2.40
C ALA A 9 -9.05 26.63 -2.58
N LEU A 10 -8.39 27.24 -3.58
CA LEU A 10 -6.95 27.08 -3.81
C LEU A 10 -6.12 27.71 -2.69
N HIS A 11 -6.47 28.92 -2.23
CA HIS A 11 -5.81 29.55 -1.08
C HIS A 11 -6.01 28.75 0.21
N GLN A 12 -7.20 28.21 0.45
CA GLN A 12 -7.48 27.35 1.60
C GLN A 12 -6.70 26.02 1.54
N ALA A 13 -6.52 25.44 0.34
CA ALA A 13 -5.72 24.23 0.18
C ALA A 13 -4.22 24.48 0.41
N GLN A 14 -3.69 25.59 -0.12
CA GLN A 14 -2.30 25.99 0.07
C GLN A 14 -1.98 26.33 1.52
N THR A 15 -2.88 27.03 2.22
CA THR A 15 -2.71 27.34 3.65
C THR A 15 -2.78 26.09 4.51
N LYS A 16 -3.72 25.16 4.24
CA LYS A 16 -3.77 23.85 4.91
C LYS A 16 -2.48 23.05 4.68
N HIS A 17 -1.96 23.04 3.46
CA HIS A 17 -0.70 22.34 3.12
C HIS A 17 0.53 22.99 3.79
N ALA A 18 0.59 24.32 3.84
CA ALA A 18 1.69 25.03 4.49
C ALA A 18 1.67 24.82 6.02
N LEU A 19 0.47 24.81 6.62
CA LEU A 19 0.28 24.48 8.03
C LEU A 19 0.62 23.02 8.31
N SER A 20 0.19 22.08 7.47
CA SER A 20 0.53 20.66 7.63
C SER A 20 2.03 20.44 7.50
N ALA A 21 2.71 21.06 6.52
CA ALA A 21 4.15 20.96 6.36
C ALA A 21 4.92 21.53 7.58
N ARG A 22 4.46 22.67 8.13
CA ARG A 22 5.02 23.23 9.36
C ARG A 22 4.80 22.31 10.56
N VAL A 23 3.60 21.77 10.71
CA VAL A 23 3.26 20.80 11.78
C VAL A 23 4.10 19.53 11.62
N SER A 24 4.28 19.01 10.40
CA SER A 24 5.17 17.87 10.13
C SER A 24 6.62 18.20 10.50
N SER A 25 7.14 19.37 10.14
CA SER A 25 8.52 19.76 10.52
C SER A 25 8.69 19.89 12.03
N LEU A 26 7.70 20.43 12.74
CA LEU A 26 7.72 20.58 14.19
C LEU A 26 7.56 19.22 14.89
N ALA A 27 6.72 18.35 14.34
CA ALA A 27 6.50 17.00 14.84
C ALA A 27 7.76 16.15 14.69
N LEU A 28 8.46 16.23 13.55
CA LEU A 28 9.75 15.59 13.36
C LEU A 28 10.83 16.18 14.29
N ALA A 29 10.81 17.49 14.54
CA ALA A 29 11.70 18.12 15.52
C ALA A 29 11.36 17.74 16.97
N SER A 30 10.11 17.35 17.24
CA SER A 30 9.67 16.89 18.57
C SER A 30 10.11 15.47 18.91
N ILE A 31 10.66 14.73 17.94
CA ILE A 31 11.25 13.41 18.16
C ILE A 31 12.51 13.59 19.02
N THR A 32 12.55 12.93 20.18
CA THR A 32 13.67 13.00 21.12
C THR A 32 14.97 12.53 20.46
N SER A 33 16.12 13.08 20.87
CA SER A 33 17.44 12.69 20.36
C SER A 33 17.70 11.19 20.46
N GLN A 34 17.23 10.55 21.55
CA GLN A 34 17.28 9.11 21.71
C GLN A 34 16.49 8.37 20.62
N THR A 35 15.24 8.77 20.36
CA THR A 35 14.39 8.19 19.31
C THR A 35 15.00 8.37 17.92
N GLN A 36 15.60 9.53 17.66
CA GLN A 36 16.34 9.78 16.41
C GLN A 36 17.51 8.81 16.25
N GLY A 37 18.28 8.57 17.32
CA GLY A 37 19.35 7.57 17.33
C GLY A 37 18.85 6.15 17.04
N LEU A 38 17.72 5.74 17.64
CA LEU A 38 17.08 4.45 17.39
C LEU A 38 16.57 4.33 15.95
N LEU A 39 15.97 5.39 15.39
CA LEU A 39 15.54 5.43 13.99
C LEU A 39 16.72 5.29 13.03
N LEU A 40 17.85 5.97 13.30
CA LEU A 40 19.05 5.86 12.49
C LEU A 40 19.60 4.43 12.52
N ARG A 41 19.66 3.79 13.70
CA ARG A 41 20.05 2.38 13.82
C ARG A 41 19.10 1.47 13.05
N MET A 42 17.79 1.71 13.14
CA MET A 42 16.77 0.93 12.43
C MET A 42 16.93 1.02 10.91
N PHE A 43 17.22 2.21 10.39
CA PHE A 43 17.43 2.40 8.95
C PHE A 43 18.77 1.85 8.46
N ALA A 44 19.80 1.85 9.30
CA ALA A 44 21.10 1.28 8.97
C ALA A 44 21.03 -0.25 8.91
N ASP A 45 20.53 -0.89 9.96
CA ASP A 45 20.27 -2.32 9.99
C ASP A 45 19.10 -2.66 10.95
N PRO A 46 17.92 -3.02 10.41
CA PRO A 46 16.76 -3.33 11.23
C PRO A 46 16.93 -4.62 12.05
N TYR A 47 17.82 -5.54 11.66
CA TYR A 47 17.99 -6.82 12.35
C TYR A 47 18.90 -6.71 13.58
N LEU A 48 19.70 -5.65 13.66
CA LEU A 48 20.63 -5.39 14.77
C LEU A 48 20.02 -4.57 15.91
N LEU A 49 18.75 -4.17 15.80
CA LEU A 49 18.06 -3.59 16.95
C LEU A 49 17.68 -4.70 17.93
N GLU A 50 18.15 -4.56 19.16
CA GLU A 50 17.74 -5.40 20.27
C GLU A 50 16.22 -5.30 20.51
N LYS A 51 15.64 -6.32 21.14
CA LYS A 51 14.17 -6.36 21.34
C LYS A 51 13.69 -5.16 22.15
N GLU A 52 14.46 -4.79 23.16
CA GLU A 52 14.23 -3.69 24.08
C GLU A 52 14.25 -2.36 23.32
N ASP A 53 15.23 -2.18 22.43
CA ASP A 53 15.37 -0.99 21.58
C ASP A 53 14.19 -0.84 20.61
N ARG A 54 13.71 -1.95 20.02
CA ARG A 54 12.54 -1.94 19.13
C ARG A 54 11.27 -1.54 19.89
N PHE A 55 11.07 -2.10 21.08
CA PHE A 55 9.92 -1.78 21.91
C PHE A 55 9.93 -0.31 22.34
N ALA A 56 11.09 0.18 22.82
CA ALA A 56 11.25 1.58 23.20
C ALA A 56 10.99 2.53 22.02
N LEU A 57 11.47 2.19 20.82
CA LEU A 57 11.21 2.96 19.60
C LEU A 57 9.72 3.01 19.27
N ILE A 58 9.02 1.88 19.35
CA ILE A 58 7.58 1.81 19.08
C ILE A 58 6.81 2.68 20.07
N GLU A 59 7.08 2.59 21.37
CA GLU A 59 6.37 3.37 22.39
C GLU A 59 6.57 4.88 22.19
N GLN A 60 7.79 5.32 21.92
CA GLN A 60 8.08 6.73 21.63
C GLN A 60 7.37 7.22 20.37
N LEU A 61 7.31 6.39 19.32
CA LEU A 61 6.59 6.73 18.08
C LEU A 61 5.08 6.75 18.29
N ARG A 62 4.52 5.87 19.13
CA ARG A 62 3.09 5.91 19.51
C ARG A 62 2.73 7.21 20.22
N GLU A 63 3.58 7.67 21.13
CA GLU A 63 3.40 8.97 21.80
C GLU A 63 3.46 10.14 20.79
N CYS A 64 4.40 10.09 19.83
CA CYS A 64 4.47 11.09 18.78
C CYS A 64 3.20 11.12 17.93
N VAL A 65 2.68 9.94 17.54
CA VAL A 65 1.44 9.81 16.77
C VAL A 65 0.22 10.26 17.58
N SER A 66 0.16 9.99 18.88
CA SER A 66 -0.96 10.44 19.72
C SER A 66 -0.98 11.96 19.87
N ARG A 67 0.19 12.59 19.95
CA ARG A 67 0.35 14.05 20.02
C ARG A 67 0.07 14.75 18.67
N TYR A 68 0.43 14.10 17.57
CA TYR A 68 0.30 14.65 16.21
C TYR A 68 -0.39 13.66 15.26
N PRO A 69 -1.69 13.37 15.45
CA PRO A 69 -2.39 12.30 14.74
C PRO A 69 -2.57 12.53 13.24
N GLN A 70 -2.40 13.77 12.78
CA GLN A 70 -2.57 14.20 11.39
C GLN A 70 -1.26 14.18 10.59
N VAL A 71 -0.11 13.89 11.24
CA VAL A 71 1.19 13.84 10.56
C VAL A 71 1.39 12.44 9.99
N SER A 72 1.22 12.33 8.68
CA SER A 72 1.30 11.06 7.96
C SER A 72 2.67 10.38 8.11
N GLU A 73 3.74 11.17 8.20
CA GLU A 73 5.12 10.71 8.26
C GLU A 73 5.42 9.97 9.56
N LEU A 74 4.88 10.43 10.69
CA LEU A 74 5.03 9.75 11.98
C LEU A 74 4.36 8.37 11.96
N ARG A 75 3.21 8.25 11.29
CA ARG A 75 2.54 6.95 11.10
C ARG A 75 3.34 6.02 10.20
N VAL A 76 4.04 6.55 9.18
CA VAL A 76 4.99 5.74 8.39
C VAL A 76 6.11 5.21 9.28
N LEU A 77 6.73 6.07 10.09
CA LEU A 77 7.81 5.67 10.99
C LEU A 77 7.35 4.60 11.99
N LEU A 78 6.17 4.79 12.60
CA LEU A 78 5.58 3.81 13.51
C LEU A 78 5.30 2.48 12.78
N GLY A 79 4.68 2.53 11.60
CA GLY A 79 4.43 1.35 10.77
C GLY A 79 5.72 0.59 10.39
N MET A 80 6.80 1.31 10.10
CA MET A 80 8.12 0.71 9.85
C MET A 80 8.69 0.05 11.10
N ALA A 81 8.66 0.72 12.26
CA ALA A 81 9.14 0.14 13.51
C ALA A 81 8.36 -1.13 13.90
N LEU A 82 7.03 -1.12 13.71
CA LEU A 82 6.17 -2.29 13.90
C LEU A 82 6.52 -3.42 12.93
N CYS A 83 6.84 -3.12 11.67
CA CYS A 83 7.33 -4.13 10.72
C CYS A 83 8.63 -4.78 11.20
N VAL A 84 9.57 -3.98 11.72
CA VAL A 84 10.86 -4.46 12.24
C VAL A 84 10.65 -5.33 13.48
N ASN A 85 9.65 -5.01 14.31
CA ASN A 85 9.26 -5.83 15.46
C ASN A 85 8.36 -7.04 15.10
N LEU A 86 8.01 -7.23 13.83
CA LEU A 86 7.11 -8.26 13.32
C LEU A 86 5.64 -8.14 13.77
N ASP A 87 5.23 -6.96 14.23
CA ASP A 87 3.84 -6.62 14.59
C ASP A 87 3.03 -6.27 13.34
N VAL A 88 2.74 -7.29 12.52
CA VAL A 88 2.18 -7.14 11.17
C VAL A 88 0.86 -6.37 11.14
N HIS A 89 -0.12 -6.74 11.98
CA HIS A 89 -1.45 -6.14 11.93
C HIS A 89 -1.43 -4.65 12.29
N PRO A 90 -0.83 -4.24 13.43
CA PRO A 90 -0.64 -2.83 13.74
C PRO A 90 0.13 -2.07 12.65
N ALA A 91 1.15 -2.69 12.04
CA ALA A 91 1.92 -2.05 10.97
C ALA A 91 1.06 -1.75 9.73
N ILE A 92 0.17 -2.67 9.34
CA ILE A 92 -0.76 -2.45 8.22
C ILE A 92 -1.70 -1.28 8.54
N ASP A 93 -2.22 -1.20 9.77
CA ASP A 93 -3.19 -0.18 10.15
C ASP A 93 -2.56 1.22 10.12
N GLU A 94 -1.37 1.38 10.69
CA GLU A 94 -0.66 2.68 10.67
C GLU A 94 -0.26 3.11 9.26
N LEU A 95 0.22 2.19 8.42
CA LEU A 95 0.58 2.52 7.04
C LEU A 95 -0.64 2.84 6.18
N LYS A 96 -1.77 2.16 6.39
CA LYS A 96 -3.04 2.51 5.72
C LYS A 96 -3.51 3.89 6.15
N GLU A 97 -3.47 4.20 7.44
CA GLU A 97 -3.90 5.51 7.92
C GLU A 97 -2.98 6.62 7.40
N SER A 98 -1.67 6.37 7.31
CA SER A 98 -0.73 7.28 6.65
C SER A 98 -1.12 7.55 5.19
N VAL A 99 -1.47 6.50 4.41
CA VAL A 99 -1.94 6.64 3.03
C VAL A 99 -3.27 7.39 2.94
N LYS A 100 -4.18 7.24 3.91
CA LYS A 100 -5.42 8.03 3.93
C LYS A 100 -5.16 9.52 4.17
N LEU A 101 -4.26 9.83 5.10
CA LEU A 101 -3.91 11.21 5.44
C LEU A 101 -3.14 11.89 4.31
N ALA A 102 -2.23 11.17 3.65
CA ALA A 102 -1.43 11.68 2.54
C ALA A 102 -1.42 10.70 1.36
N PRO A 103 -2.50 10.66 0.54
CA PRO A 103 -2.59 9.74 -0.61
C PRO A 103 -1.48 9.93 -1.64
N ASN A 104 -0.96 11.15 -1.74
CA ASN A 104 0.12 11.56 -2.65
C ASN A 104 1.53 11.40 -2.04
N SER A 105 1.64 10.80 -0.86
CA SER A 105 2.94 10.53 -0.23
C SER A 105 3.61 9.33 -0.89
N PHE A 106 4.72 9.58 -1.58
CA PHE A 106 5.57 8.54 -2.16
C PHE A 106 5.93 7.47 -1.13
N ILE A 107 6.43 7.90 0.05
CA ILE A 107 6.97 6.99 1.05
C ILE A 107 5.86 6.14 1.71
N ALA A 108 4.68 6.70 1.95
CA ALA A 108 3.55 5.96 2.52
C ALA A 108 3.09 4.85 1.58
N GLN A 109 2.91 5.17 0.28
CA GLN A 109 2.54 4.19 -0.75
C GLN A 109 3.62 3.10 -0.91
N LEU A 110 4.90 3.50 -0.97
CA LEU A 110 6.01 2.57 -1.14
C LEU A 110 6.07 1.58 0.05
N LYS A 111 5.99 2.08 1.28
CA LYS A 111 6.08 1.27 2.50
C LYS A 111 4.88 0.35 2.69
N LEU A 112 3.67 0.79 2.36
CA LEU A 112 2.50 -0.08 2.37
C LEU A 112 2.63 -1.19 1.32
N GLY A 113 3.10 -0.87 0.11
CA GLY A 113 3.41 -1.85 -0.91
C GLY A 113 4.49 -2.85 -0.48
N GLU A 114 5.51 -2.38 0.25
CA GLU A 114 6.63 -3.20 0.73
C GLU A 114 6.15 -4.20 1.78
N LEU A 115 5.28 -3.76 2.69
CA LEU A 115 4.64 -4.64 3.66
C LEU A 115 3.78 -5.71 2.98
N TRP A 116 2.92 -5.34 2.01
CA TRP A 116 2.14 -6.33 1.26
C TRP A 116 3.01 -7.32 0.48
N MET A 117 4.13 -6.86 -0.07
CA MET A 117 5.11 -7.71 -0.75
C MET A 117 5.73 -8.73 0.23
N ARG A 118 6.13 -8.29 1.43
CA ARG A 118 6.62 -9.18 2.50
C ARG A 118 5.57 -10.22 2.90
N LEU A 119 4.30 -9.80 2.99
CA LEU A 119 3.17 -10.68 3.30
C LEU A 119 2.74 -11.59 2.15
N ARG A 120 3.41 -11.50 0.99
CA ARG A 120 3.13 -12.29 -0.22
C ARG A 120 1.76 -12.02 -0.85
N VAL A 121 1.16 -10.86 -0.57
CA VAL A 121 -0.10 -10.42 -1.17
C VAL A 121 0.23 -9.53 -2.37
N MET A 122 0.58 -10.17 -3.50
CA MET A 122 1.22 -9.48 -4.62
C MET A 122 0.34 -8.45 -5.31
N ASP A 123 -0.97 -8.69 -5.42
CA ASP A 123 -1.87 -7.74 -6.11
C ASP A 123 -1.93 -6.39 -5.37
N LYS A 124 -2.03 -6.40 -4.03
CA LYS A 124 -1.99 -5.17 -3.23
C LYS A 124 -0.62 -4.52 -3.24
N ALA A 125 0.45 -5.33 -3.22
CA ALA A 125 1.82 -4.84 -3.31
C ALA A 125 2.04 -4.08 -4.63
N GLU A 126 1.58 -4.67 -5.74
CA GLU A 126 1.69 -4.10 -7.08
C GLU A 126 0.92 -2.78 -7.19
N GLU A 127 -0.30 -2.72 -6.68
CA GLU A 127 -1.13 -1.51 -6.68
C GLU A 127 -0.42 -0.34 -5.99
N HIS A 128 -0.01 -0.52 -4.73
CA HIS A 128 0.64 0.54 -3.95
C HIS A 128 2.03 0.91 -4.50
N THR A 129 2.81 -0.07 -4.98
CA THR A 129 4.11 0.19 -5.61
C THR A 129 3.95 0.97 -6.92
N ARG A 130 2.90 0.69 -7.70
CA ARG A 130 2.58 1.46 -8.91
C ARG A 130 2.22 2.91 -8.58
N LEU A 131 1.40 3.13 -7.56
CA LEU A 131 1.08 4.48 -7.09
C LEU A 131 2.34 5.21 -6.62
N ALA A 132 3.21 4.56 -5.85
CA ALA A 132 4.49 5.13 -5.45
C ALA A 132 5.34 5.52 -6.67
N ALA A 133 5.42 4.68 -7.70
CA ALA A 133 6.17 5.00 -8.91
C ALA A 133 5.64 6.26 -9.64
N LEU A 134 4.32 6.48 -9.64
CA LEU A 134 3.70 7.68 -10.21
C LEU A 134 3.96 8.96 -9.39
N LEU A 135 4.13 8.80 -8.07
CA LEU A 135 4.37 9.90 -7.13
C LEU A 135 5.85 10.24 -6.95
N ALA A 136 6.75 9.47 -7.56
CA ALA A 136 8.19 9.68 -7.44
C ALA A 136 8.60 11.05 -8.01
N GLN A 137 9.24 11.87 -7.19
CA GLN A 137 9.65 13.23 -7.55
C GLN A 137 11.12 13.31 -8.00
N ASN A 138 11.92 12.29 -7.69
CA ASN A 138 13.34 12.23 -8.04
C ASN A 138 13.76 10.83 -8.51
N LEU A 139 14.97 10.75 -9.07
CA LEU A 139 15.50 9.50 -9.64
C LEU A 139 15.63 8.40 -8.57
N ALA A 140 16.07 8.74 -7.36
CA ALA A 140 16.23 7.77 -6.27
C ALA A 140 14.89 7.11 -5.88
N GLN A 141 13.83 7.91 -5.75
CA GLN A 141 12.47 7.42 -5.48
C GLN A 141 11.96 6.55 -6.63
N ALA A 142 12.17 6.97 -7.88
CA ALA A 142 11.78 6.19 -9.04
C ALA A 142 12.50 4.83 -9.09
N ASP A 143 13.79 4.81 -8.79
CA ASP A 143 14.58 3.57 -8.78
C ASP A 143 14.19 2.64 -7.63
N LEU A 144 13.84 3.16 -6.45
CA LEU A 144 13.27 2.36 -5.36
C LEU A 144 11.97 1.68 -5.77
N ALA A 145 11.03 2.43 -6.34
CA ALA A 145 9.75 1.89 -6.80
C ALA A 145 9.94 0.86 -7.93
N ARG A 146 10.89 1.10 -8.86
CA ARG A 146 11.26 0.15 -9.92
C ARG A 146 11.81 -1.15 -9.34
N LYS A 147 12.77 -1.09 -8.42
CA LYS A 147 13.35 -2.27 -7.76
C LYS A 147 12.26 -3.10 -7.11
N GLN A 148 11.40 -2.48 -6.31
CA GLN A 148 10.28 -3.15 -5.67
C GLN A 148 9.30 -3.76 -6.69
N ALA A 149 8.97 -3.04 -7.78
CA ALA A 149 8.11 -3.57 -8.84
C ALA A 149 8.74 -4.77 -9.55
N THR A 150 10.05 -4.77 -9.77
CA THR A 150 10.75 -5.94 -10.34
C THR A 150 10.67 -7.15 -9.42
N THR A 151 10.90 -6.96 -8.12
CA THR A 151 10.78 -8.02 -7.11
C THR A 151 9.36 -8.58 -7.04
N ILE A 152 8.34 -7.74 -7.08
CA ILE A 152 6.95 -8.19 -7.12
C ILE A 152 6.71 -9.06 -8.36
N ARG A 153 7.17 -8.62 -9.54
CA ARG A 153 7.02 -9.39 -10.78
C ARG A 153 7.73 -10.74 -10.74
N THR A 154 8.93 -10.83 -10.17
CA THR A 154 9.62 -12.13 -10.03
C THR A 154 8.86 -13.04 -9.08
N MET A 155 8.40 -12.53 -7.94
CA MET A 155 7.64 -13.31 -6.96
C MET A 155 6.29 -13.81 -7.50
N LYS A 156 5.58 -13.01 -8.31
CA LYS A 156 4.36 -13.44 -9.01
C LYS A 156 4.64 -14.58 -9.98
N ARG A 157 5.74 -14.49 -10.75
CA ARG A 157 6.15 -15.52 -11.73
C ARG A 157 6.54 -16.83 -11.05
N GLU A 158 7.22 -16.75 -9.90
CA GLU A 158 7.66 -17.89 -9.11
C GLU A 158 6.51 -18.53 -8.31
N GLY A 159 5.30 -17.97 -8.34
CA GLY A 159 4.13 -18.51 -7.63
C GLY A 159 4.20 -18.34 -6.11
N ILE A 160 5.01 -17.42 -5.60
CA ILE A 160 5.20 -17.17 -4.16
C ILE A 160 4.09 -16.24 -3.64
N GLU A 161 2.84 -16.53 -3.98
CA GLU A 161 1.68 -15.74 -3.57
C GLU A 161 0.93 -16.41 -2.40
N ARG A 162 0.60 -15.64 -1.36
CA ARG A 162 -0.34 -16.06 -0.32
C ARG A 162 -1.73 -15.53 -0.68
N GLY A 163 -2.68 -16.43 -0.90
CA GLY A 163 -4.08 -16.08 -1.22
C GLY A 163 -4.48 -16.18 -2.69
N GLY A 164 -3.61 -16.72 -3.56
CA GLY A 164 -3.85 -16.89 -5.00
C GLY A 164 -4.76 -18.06 -5.41
N TYR A 165 -5.58 -18.61 -4.52
CA TYR A 165 -6.53 -19.68 -4.87
C TYR A 165 -7.68 -19.08 -5.71
N LYS A 166 -7.46 -18.95 -7.01
CA LYS A 166 -8.56 -18.82 -7.99
C LYS A 166 -9.12 -20.23 -8.19
N LEU A 167 -10.39 -20.46 -7.86
CA LEU A 167 -11.01 -21.77 -8.06
C LEU A 167 -10.82 -22.20 -9.53
N PRO A 168 -10.32 -23.42 -9.80
CA PRO A 168 -9.98 -23.88 -11.16
C PRO A 168 -11.18 -24.01 -12.12
N PHE A 169 -12.41 -23.73 -11.66
CA PHE A 169 -13.64 -23.98 -12.42
C PHE A 169 -14.50 -22.75 -12.71
N SER A 170 -13.95 -21.53 -12.65
CA SER A 170 -14.63 -20.36 -13.25
C SER A 170 -14.51 -20.36 -14.79
N THR A 171 -14.82 -21.50 -15.41
CA THR A 171 -15.11 -21.54 -16.84
C THR A 171 -16.37 -20.71 -17.09
N PRO A 172 -16.37 -19.78 -18.07
CA PRO A 172 -17.60 -19.10 -18.43
C PRO A 172 -18.61 -20.15 -18.91
N LEU A 173 -19.84 -20.06 -18.40
CA LEU A 173 -21.01 -20.89 -18.76
C LEU A 173 -21.35 -20.88 -20.28
N SER A 174 -20.52 -20.25 -21.12
CA SER A 174 -20.64 -20.20 -22.57
C SER A 174 -20.36 -21.54 -23.25
N PHE A 175 -19.56 -22.43 -22.65
CA PHE A 175 -19.30 -23.76 -23.22
C PHE A 175 -20.50 -24.71 -23.10
N LEU A 176 -21.28 -24.62 -22.02
CA LEU A 176 -22.48 -25.44 -21.81
C LEU A 176 -23.65 -25.06 -22.73
N ARG A 177 -23.73 -23.80 -23.19
CA ARG A 177 -24.80 -23.34 -24.09
C ARG A 177 -24.62 -23.81 -25.54
N ARG A 178 -23.41 -24.19 -25.94
CA ARG A 178 -23.10 -24.65 -27.31
C ARG A 178 -23.41 -26.13 -27.54
N LEU A 179 -23.53 -26.93 -26.48
CA LEU A 179 -23.87 -28.36 -26.59
C LEU A 179 -25.38 -28.60 -26.72
N LEU A 180 -26.21 -27.74 -26.11
CA LEU A 180 -27.67 -27.89 -26.10
C LEU A 180 -28.36 -27.48 -27.42
N THR A 181 -27.68 -26.72 -28.29
CA THR A 181 -28.27 -26.28 -29.57
C THR A 181 -28.03 -27.26 -30.72
N ARG A 182 -27.20 -28.29 -30.55
CA ARG A 182 -26.89 -29.25 -31.62
C ARG A 182 -27.82 -30.48 -31.66
N GLN A 183 -28.59 -30.75 -30.61
CA GLN A 183 -29.53 -31.89 -30.57
C GLN A 183 -30.96 -31.58 -31.05
N ARG A 184 -31.31 -30.30 -31.29
CA ARG A 184 -32.68 -29.94 -31.74
C ARG A 184 -32.93 -30.10 -33.24
N SER A 185 -31.92 -30.45 -34.04
CA SER A 185 -32.03 -30.50 -35.51
C SER A 185 -32.33 -31.88 -36.12
N GLN A 186 -32.57 -32.92 -35.31
CA GLN A 186 -32.77 -34.30 -35.82
C GLN A 186 -34.14 -34.94 -35.50
N ALA A 187 -35.07 -34.21 -34.88
CA ALA A 187 -36.44 -34.68 -34.73
C ALA A 187 -37.34 -33.82 -35.61
N ILE A 188 -37.71 -34.33 -36.78
CA ILE A 188 -38.99 -34.22 -37.51
C ILE A 188 -38.72 -34.65 -38.96
N VAL A 189 -38.94 -35.94 -39.26
CA VAL A 189 -39.36 -36.39 -40.60
C VAL A 189 -40.48 -37.39 -40.36
N PRO A 190 -41.77 -37.03 -40.55
CA PRO A 190 -42.81 -38.04 -40.62
C PRO A 190 -42.74 -38.73 -41.98
N ALA A 191 -42.82 -40.06 -41.94
CA ALA A 191 -42.99 -40.91 -43.10
C ALA A 191 -44.39 -40.70 -43.69
N GLU A 192 -44.46 -40.38 -44.98
CA GLU A 192 -45.69 -40.53 -45.76
C GLU A 192 -45.58 -41.75 -46.69
N ILE A 193 -46.65 -42.53 -46.64
CA ILE A 193 -46.90 -43.83 -47.24
C ILE A 193 -47.48 -43.62 -48.64
N GLN A 194 -46.97 -44.35 -49.63
CA GLN A 194 -47.76 -44.90 -50.74
C GLN A 194 -47.37 -46.35 -50.93
#